data_AF-A0A2G2JL89-F1
#
_entry.id   AF-A0A2G2JL89-F1
#
_cell.length_a   1.000
_cell.length_b   1.000
_cell.length_c   1.000
_cell.angle_alpha   90.00
_cell.angle_beta   90.00
_cell.angle_gamma   90.00
#
_symmetry.space_group_name_H-M   'P 1'
#
loop_
_entity.id
_entity.type
_entity.pdbx_description
1 polymer ?
#
loop_
_entity_poly.entity_id
_entity_poly.type
_entity_poly.pdbx_seq_one_letter_code
_entity_poly.pdbx_strand_id
1 'polypeptide(L)'
;MKNIRPEDPRRLGMFNTATQGLQWDGEHIQESLEQLFRAVDDLATAEIKYYYRRRTTRAWISGVSRMAAWITGTIGLLLPLLAATTNPEFKEWAQYGYAFLAVAASSLGANSLFGGTAGHVRFLSTQLELEKLMTKARVAWCHYLATGVNSAGINSTSNTDAGFALIQNYAHDLHTLSITETGVWGETLMKELAVYQQDIKSNKA
;
A
#
# COMPACT_ATOMS: atom_id res chain seq x y z
N MET A 1 6.64 -22.26 3.38
CA MET A 1 5.69 -21.44 4.17
C MET A 1 4.44 -21.17 3.33
N LYS A 2 3.24 -21.45 3.84
CA LYS A 2 1.98 -21.07 3.17
C LYS A 2 1.96 -19.55 2.98
N ASN A 3 1.66 -19.08 1.78
CA ASN A 3 1.62 -17.65 1.45
C ASN A 3 0.35 -17.04 2.08
N ILE A 4 0.41 -16.72 3.37
CA ILE A 4 -0.72 -16.14 4.11
C ILE A 4 -0.92 -14.71 3.61
N ARG A 5 -2.18 -14.34 3.36
CA ARG A 5 -2.49 -12.98 2.94
C ARG A 5 -2.18 -12.04 4.11
N PRO A 6 -1.50 -10.91 3.89
CA PRO A 6 -1.18 -9.98 4.97
C PRO A 6 -2.39 -9.39 5.71
N GLU A 7 -3.56 -9.38 5.07
CA GLU A 7 -4.83 -8.96 5.68
C GLU A 7 -5.47 -10.06 6.53
N ASP A 8 -4.90 -11.26 6.52
CA ASP A 8 -5.44 -12.42 7.21
C ASP A 8 -5.12 -12.32 8.72
N PRO A 9 -6.13 -12.38 9.61
CA PRO A 9 -5.91 -12.38 11.06
C PRO A 9 -5.02 -13.54 11.52
N ARG A 10 -4.82 -14.57 10.69
CA ARG A 10 -3.84 -15.64 10.93
C ARG A 10 -2.41 -15.13 11.17
N ARG A 11 -2.04 -13.93 10.70
CA ARG A 11 -0.73 -13.33 11.03
C ARG A 11 -0.56 -13.08 12.53
N LEU A 12 -1.62 -12.61 13.18
CA LEU A 12 -1.63 -12.41 14.64
C LEU A 12 -1.64 -13.76 15.34
N GLY A 13 -2.31 -14.76 14.77
CA GLY A 13 -2.22 -16.15 15.23
C GLY A 13 -0.80 -16.70 15.20
N MET A 14 -0.04 -16.44 14.13
CA MET A 14 1.38 -16.82 14.02
C MET A 14 2.25 -16.08 15.03
N PHE A 15 2.06 -14.76 15.17
CA PHE A 15 2.75 -13.97 16.19
C PHE A 15 2.47 -14.51 17.61
N ASN A 16 1.21 -14.77 17.94
CA ASN A 16 0.81 -15.35 19.23
C ASN A 16 1.45 -16.72 19.44
N THR A 17 1.45 -17.57 18.42
CA THR A 17 2.08 -18.90 18.49
C THR A 17 3.60 -18.78 18.70
N ALA A 18 4.25 -17.85 18.01
CA ALA A 18 5.69 -17.60 18.12
C ALA A 18 6.08 -17.01 19.48
N THR A 19 5.18 -16.29 20.16
CA THR A 19 5.44 -15.63 21.44
C THR A 19 4.99 -16.46 22.66
N GLN A 20 4.10 -17.42 22.49
CA GLN A 20 3.62 -18.31 23.56
C GLN A 20 4.70 -19.17 24.19
N GLY A 21 5.73 -19.55 23.43
CA GLY A 21 6.81 -20.44 23.89
C GLY A 21 8.05 -19.72 24.43
N LEU A 22 8.02 -18.39 24.57
CA LEU A 22 9.18 -17.62 24.99
C LEU A 22 9.51 -17.88 26.46
N GLN A 23 10.79 -18.09 26.73
CA GLN A 23 11.35 -18.37 28.05
C GLN A 23 12.21 -17.19 28.50
N TRP A 24 11.82 -16.56 29.60
CA TRP A 24 12.46 -15.35 30.14
C TRP A 24 13.39 -15.64 31.32
N ASP A 25 13.84 -16.89 31.45
CA ASP A 25 14.87 -17.25 32.41
C ASP A 25 16.27 -16.81 31.93
N GLY A 26 17.21 -16.70 32.86
CA GLY A 26 18.56 -16.21 32.60
C GLY A 26 19.34 -16.98 31.52
N GLU A 27 18.96 -18.21 31.17
CA GLU A 27 19.65 -19.00 30.16
C GLU A 27 19.06 -18.78 28.75
N HIS A 28 17.75 -18.53 28.65
CA HIS A 28 17.04 -18.45 27.36
C HIS A 28 16.60 -17.03 26.94
N ILE A 29 16.86 -15.99 27.75
CA ILE A 29 16.47 -14.59 27.43
C ILE A 29 16.91 -14.17 26.03
N GLN A 30 18.16 -14.46 25.64
CA GLN A 30 18.68 -14.05 24.34
C GLN A 30 17.90 -14.71 23.19
N GLU A 31 17.66 -16.01 23.28
CA GLU A 31 16.90 -16.77 22.28
C GLU A 31 15.45 -16.25 22.20
N SER A 32 14.85 -15.95 23.35
CA SER A 32 13.50 -15.40 23.43
C SER A 32 13.39 -14.00 22.81
N LEU A 33 14.35 -13.12 23.07
CA LEU A 33 14.39 -11.80 22.44
C LEU A 33 14.61 -11.92 20.92
N GLU A 34 15.46 -12.83 20.47
CA GLU A 34 15.67 -13.08 19.04
C GLU A 34 14.40 -13.60 18.38
N GLN A 35 13.71 -14.56 19.01
CA GLN A 35 12.45 -15.09 18.51
C GLN A 35 11.35 -14.03 18.49
N LEU A 36 11.29 -13.15 19.50
CA LEU A 36 10.36 -12.02 19.54
C LEU A 36 10.67 -11.01 18.41
N PHE A 37 11.94 -10.66 18.20
CA PHE A 37 12.36 -9.78 17.10
C PHE A 37 11.96 -10.38 15.74
N ARG A 38 12.25 -11.67 15.52
CA ARG A 38 11.88 -12.40 14.30
C ARG A 38 10.36 -12.41 14.08
N ALA A 39 9.57 -12.58 15.13
CA ALA A 39 8.11 -12.56 15.04
C ALA A 39 7.57 -11.19 14.59
N VAL A 40 8.18 -10.08 15.05
CA VAL A 40 7.83 -8.73 14.58
C VAL A 40 8.33 -8.47 13.15
N ASP A 41 9.53 -8.96 12.81
CA ASP A 41 10.11 -8.84 11.47
C ASP A 41 9.29 -9.61 10.41
N ASP A 42 8.70 -10.75 10.78
CA ASP A 42 7.74 -11.50 9.95
C ASP A 42 6.45 -10.71 9.70
N LEU A 43 5.93 -10.01 10.71
CA LEU A 43 4.78 -9.11 10.55
C LEU A 43 5.10 -7.96 9.59
N ALA A 44 6.25 -7.31 9.76
CA ALA A 44 6.69 -6.23 8.88
C ALA A 44 6.89 -6.71 7.44
N THR A 45 7.49 -7.88 7.25
CA THR A 45 7.68 -8.50 5.94
C THR A 45 6.35 -8.79 5.26
N ALA A 46 5.35 -9.27 6.01
CA ALA A 46 4.00 -9.48 5.49
C ALA A 46 3.36 -8.16 5.06
N GLU A 47 3.51 -7.10 5.85
CA GLU A 47 3.01 -5.76 5.53
C GLU A 47 3.66 -5.19 4.26
N ILE A 48 4.98 -5.29 4.11
CA ILE A 48 5.67 -4.86 2.88
C ILE A 48 5.13 -5.61 1.65
N LYS A 49 4.94 -6.93 1.76
CA LYS A 49 4.36 -7.74 0.68
C LYS A 49 2.93 -7.33 0.32
N TYR A 50 2.14 -6.88 1.28
CA TYR A 50 0.80 -6.33 1.03
C TYR A 50 0.87 -5.09 0.15
N TYR A 51 1.66 -4.10 0.57
CA TYR A 51 1.80 -2.83 -0.13
C TYR A 51 2.38 -3.02 -1.53
N TYR A 52 3.38 -3.89 -1.68
CA TYR A 52 3.94 -4.26 -2.98
C TYR A 52 2.88 -4.83 -3.92
N ARG A 53 2.09 -5.81 -3.46
CA ARG A 53 1.01 -6.41 -4.27
C ARG A 53 -0.03 -5.36 -4.66
N ARG A 54 -0.49 -4.55 -3.70
CA ARG A 54 -1.53 -3.55 -3.94
C ARG A 54 -1.09 -2.48 -4.93
N ARG A 55 0.16 -2.04 -4.85
CA ARG A 55 0.81 -1.13 -5.81
C ARG A 55 0.72 -1.66 -7.25
N THR A 56 1.08 -2.94 -7.46
CA THR A 56 1.06 -3.54 -8.81
C THR A 56 -0.34 -3.64 -9.38
N THR A 57 -1.33 -4.05 -8.56
CA THR A 57 -2.73 -4.09 -9.00
C THR A 57 -3.24 -2.71 -9.38
N ARG A 58 -2.92 -1.66 -8.60
CA ARG A 58 -3.32 -0.28 -8.91
C ARG A 58 -2.65 0.27 -10.17
N ALA A 59 -1.37 -0.03 -10.36
CA ALA A 59 -0.66 0.32 -11.59
C ALA A 59 -1.32 -0.30 -12.82
N TRP A 60 -1.68 -1.59 -12.73
CA TRP A 60 -2.32 -2.32 -13.82
C TRP A 60 -3.71 -1.77 -14.15
N ILE A 61 -4.57 -1.56 -13.14
CA ILE A 61 -5.90 -0.96 -13.33
C ILE A 61 -5.77 0.42 -13.99
N SER A 62 -4.83 1.24 -13.50
CA SER A 62 -4.60 2.57 -14.06
C SER A 62 -4.12 2.51 -15.51
N GLY A 63 -3.19 1.60 -15.83
CA GLY A 63 -2.74 1.38 -17.20
C GLY A 63 -3.87 0.98 -18.14
N VAL A 64 -4.71 0.02 -17.73
CA VAL A 64 -5.86 -0.45 -18.53
C VAL A 64 -6.87 0.66 -18.75
N SER A 65 -7.24 1.42 -17.71
CA SER A 65 -8.19 2.53 -17.84
C SER A 65 -7.70 3.64 -18.78
N ARG A 66 -6.40 3.96 -18.75
CA ARG A 66 -5.80 4.94 -19.65
C ARG A 66 -5.80 4.42 -21.08
N MET A 67 -5.38 3.18 -21.29
CA MET A 67 -5.37 2.57 -22.62
C MET A 67 -6.78 2.52 -23.22
N ALA A 68 -7.78 2.13 -22.43
CA ALA A 68 -9.19 2.18 -22.84
C ALA A 68 -9.60 3.61 -23.23
N ALA A 69 -9.29 4.61 -22.39
CA ALA A 69 -9.61 6.01 -22.67
C ALA A 69 -8.92 6.54 -23.94
N TRP A 70 -7.67 6.16 -24.20
CA TRP A 70 -6.98 6.54 -25.44
C TRP A 70 -7.66 5.94 -26.66
N ILE A 71 -7.94 4.63 -26.65
CA ILE A 71 -8.59 3.95 -27.78
C ILE A 71 -9.97 4.54 -28.04
N THR A 72 -10.82 4.62 -27.01
CA THR A 72 -12.18 5.15 -27.18
C THR A 72 -12.18 6.64 -27.47
N GLY A 73 -11.26 7.41 -26.89
CA GLY A 73 -11.12 8.84 -27.17
C GLY A 73 -10.73 9.11 -28.63
N THR A 74 -9.77 8.35 -29.16
CA THR A 74 -9.36 8.46 -30.56
C THR A 74 -10.49 8.06 -31.51
N ILE A 75 -11.18 6.94 -31.28
CA ILE A 75 -12.34 6.53 -32.09
C ILE A 75 -13.45 7.58 -32.01
N GLY A 76 -13.72 8.08 -30.80
CA GLY A 76 -14.74 9.08 -30.53
C GLY A 76 -14.49 10.43 -31.21
N LEU A 77 -13.23 10.83 -31.38
CA LEU A 77 -12.84 12.02 -32.14
C LEU A 77 -12.85 11.79 -33.65
N LEU A 78 -12.45 10.61 -34.12
CA LEU A 78 -12.36 10.32 -35.55
C LEU A 78 -13.73 10.10 -36.21
N LEU A 79 -14.67 9.44 -35.54
CA LEU A 79 -15.99 9.12 -36.12
C LEU A 79 -16.77 10.37 -36.58
N PRO A 80 -16.89 11.45 -35.79
CA PRO A 80 -17.54 12.68 -36.25
C PRO A 80 -16.81 13.36 -37.41
N LEU A 81 -15.48 13.25 -37.48
CA LEU A 81 -14.70 13.81 -38.59
C LEU A 81 -14.93 13.04 -39.90
N LEU A 82 -15.07 11.72 -39.82
CA LEU A 82 -15.39 10.87 -40.99
C LEU A 82 -16.81 11.14 -41.53
N ALA A 83 -17.73 11.61 -40.69
CA ALA A 83 -19.07 11.99 -41.11
C ALA A 83 -19.11 13.21 -42.06
N ALA A 84 -18.02 13.99 -42.12
CA ALA A 84 -17.86 15.08 -43.08
C ALA A 84 -17.54 14.59 -44.51
N THR A 85 -17.28 13.29 -44.69
CA THR A 85 -17.04 12.69 -46.01
C THR A 85 -18.35 12.42 -46.76
N THR A 86 -18.25 12.07 -48.04
CA THR A 86 -19.41 11.78 -48.90
C THR A 86 -20.00 10.38 -48.68
N ASN A 87 -19.38 9.52 -47.86
CA ASN A 87 -19.87 8.17 -47.62
C ASN A 87 -21.05 8.19 -46.61
N PRO A 88 -22.25 7.69 -46.98
CA PRO A 88 -23.42 7.69 -46.12
C PRO A 88 -23.28 6.82 -44.86
N GLU A 89 -22.50 5.73 -44.88
CA GLU A 89 -22.31 4.87 -43.69
C GLU A 89 -21.64 5.61 -42.53
N PHE A 90 -20.68 6.50 -42.83
CA PHE A 90 -19.98 7.27 -41.81
C PHE A 90 -20.85 8.34 -41.15
N LYS A 91 -21.92 8.80 -41.81
CA LYS A 91 -22.89 9.72 -41.20
C LYS A 91 -23.70 9.02 -40.12
N GLU A 92 -24.11 7.77 -40.34
CA GLU A 92 -24.85 7.00 -39.33
C GLU A 92 -23.98 6.64 -38.12
N TRP A 93 -22.68 6.43 -38.34
CA TRP A 93 -21.74 6.08 -37.26
C TRP A 93 -21.29 7.26 -36.40
N ALA A 94 -21.48 8.50 -36.89
CA ALA A 94 -21.07 9.72 -36.22
C ALA A 94 -21.60 9.81 -34.77
N GLN A 95 -22.85 9.37 -34.55
CA GLN A 95 -23.50 9.38 -33.23
C GLN A 95 -22.80 8.50 -32.20
N TYR A 96 -22.19 7.39 -32.62
CA TYR A 96 -21.41 6.53 -31.72
C TYR A 96 -20.12 7.20 -31.28
N GLY A 97 -19.62 8.19 -32.02
CA GLY A 97 -18.47 9.00 -31.63
C GLY A 97 -18.66 9.64 -30.24
N TYR A 98 -19.84 10.22 -29.99
CA TYR A 98 -20.17 10.79 -28.67
C TYR A 98 -20.23 9.74 -27.56
N ALA A 99 -20.72 8.54 -27.86
CA ALA A 99 -20.71 7.43 -26.89
C ALA A 99 -19.27 7.02 -26.54
N PHE A 100 -18.38 6.92 -27.53
CA PHE A 100 -16.96 6.61 -27.31
C PHE A 100 -16.25 7.71 -26.51
N LEU A 101 -16.57 8.98 -26.75
CA LEU A 101 -16.06 10.10 -25.95
C LEU A 101 -16.56 10.02 -24.50
N ALA A 102 -17.83 9.70 -24.28
CA ALA A 102 -18.39 9.53 -22.94
C ALA A 102 -17.69 8.38 -22.18
N VAL A 103 -17.41 7.26 -22.85
CA VAL A 103 -16.64 6.15 -22.28
C VAL A 103 -15.20 6.55 -21.95
N ALA A 104 -14.55 7.33 -22.83
CA ALA A 104 -13.19 7.83 -22.58
C ALA A 104 -13.15 8.72 -21.34
N ALA A 105 -14.06 9.70 -21.26
CA ALA A 105 -14.19 10.60 -20.13
C ALA A 105 -14.50 9.85 -18.83
N SER A 106 -15.43 8.88 -18.88
CA SER A 106 -15.79 8.05 -17.73
C SER A 106 -14.60 7.20 -17.26
N SER A 107 -13.81 6.66 -18.17
CA SER A 107 -12.63 5.83 -17.86
C SER A 107 -11.54 6.66 -17.17
N LEU A 108 -11.29 7.89 -17.65
CA LEU A 108 -10.35 8.83 -17.02
C LEU A 108 -10.87 9.30 -15.65
N GLY A 109 -12.15 9.65 -15.56
CA GLY A 109 -12.80 10.04 -14.32
C GLY A 109 -12.75 8.93 -13.26
N ALA A 110 -13.07 7.69 -13.64
CA ALA A 110 -12.95 6.52 -12.77
C ALA A 110 -11.50 6.29 -12.33
N ASN A 111 -10.52 6.39 -13.24
CA ASN A 111 -9.12 6.26 -12.88
C ASN A 111 -8.65 7.31 -11.87
N SER A 112 -9.16 8.54 -11.98
CA SER A 112 -8.91 9.63 -11.03
C SER A 112 -9.57 9.34 -9.68
N LEU A 113 -10.91 9.15 -9.68
CA LEU A 113 -11.75 8.93 -8.49
C LEU A 113 -11.34 7.70 -7.67
N PHE A 114 -10.97 6.61 -8.32
CA PHE A 114 -10.53 5.39 -7.64
C PHE A 114 -9.03 5.36 -7.38
N GLY A 115 -8.35 6.50 -7.57
CA GLY A 115 -6.96 6.71 -7.21
C GLY A 115 -6.03 5.73 -7.90
N GLY A 116 -6.18 5.49 -9.21
CA GLY A 116 -5.30 4.57 -9.93
C GLY A 116 -3.83 5.00 -9.80
N THR A 117 -3.55 6.28 -10.07
CA THR A 117 -2.20 6.86 -9.96
C THR A 117 -1.88 7.35 -8.56
N ALA A 118 -2.78 8.09 -7.91
CA ALA A 118 -2.58 8.57 -6.54
C ALA A 118 -2.42 7.40 -5.55
N GLY A 119 -3.23 6.34 -5.72
CA GLY A 119 -3.10 5.11 -4.95
C GLY A 119 -1.80 4.37 -5.25
N HIS A 120 -1.33 4.33 -6.50
CA HIS A 120 -0.01 3.75 -6.81
C HIS A 120 1.12 4.45 -6.05
N VAL A 121 1.14 5.78 -6.09
CA VAL A 121 2.14 6.60 -5.39
C VAL A 121 2.05 6.39 -3.88
N ARG A 122 0.84 6.40 -3.30
CA ARG A 122 0.62 6.14 -1.88
C ARG A 122 1.17 4.79 -1.46
N PHE A 123 0.76 3.71 -2.14
CA PHE A 123 1.23 2.37 -1.81
C PHE A 123 2.75 2.21 -1.98
N LEU A 124 3.35 2.88 -2.97
CA LEU A 124 4.80 2.93 -3.14
C LEU A 124 5.50 3.68 -2.01
N SER A 125 5.00 4.85 -1.61
CA SER A 125 5.58 5.64 -0.52
C SER A 125 5.60 4.85 0.77
N THR A 126 4.48 4.25 1.14
CA THR A 126 4.37 3.45 2.37
C THR A 126 5.21 2.18 2.28
N GLN A 127 5.29 1.53 1.11
CA GLN A 127 6.21 0.41 0.92
C GLN A 127 7.67 0.81 1.24
N LEU A 128 8.14 1.94 0.68
CA LEU A 128 9.50 2.42 0.89
C LEU A 128 9.76 2.83 2.34
N GLU A 129 8.77 3.45 3.00
CA GLU A 129 8.86 3.80 4.41
C GLU A 129 8.93 2.58 5.32
N LEU A 130 8.15 1.52 5.02
CA LEU A 130 8.20 0.23 5.72
C LEU A 130 9.55 -0.48 5.50
N GLU A 131 10.07 -0.49 4.27
CA GLU A 131 11.39 -1.04 3.96
C GLU A 131 12.52 -0.31 4.70
N LYS A 132 12.42 1.03 4.76
CA LYS A 132 13.34 1.87 5.54
C LYS A 132 13.25 1.54 7.03
N LEU A 133 12.05 1.39 7.58
CA LEU A 133 11.83 1.04 8.98
C LEU A 133 12.42 -0.35 9.30
N MET A 134 12.13 -1.36 8.49
CA MET A 134 12.67 -2.72 8.65
C MET A 134 14.21 -2.72 8.58
N THR A 135 14.78 -1.99 7.63
CA THR A 135 16.24 -1.87 7.51
C THR A 135 16.85 -1.21 8.76
N LYS A 136 16.24 -0.11 9.24
CA LYS A 136 16.67 0.58 10.46
C LYS A 136 16.60 -0.35 11.68
N ALA A 137 15.51 -1.09 11.85
CA ALA A 137 15.31 -2.01 12.97
C ALA A 137 16.32 -3.16 12.96
N ARG A 138 16.56 -3.77 11.79
CA ARG A 138 17.56 -4.84 11.63
C ARG A 138 18.99 -4.37 11.91
N VAL A 139 19.36 -3.19 11.44
CA VAL A 139 20.68 -2.60 11.74
C VAL A 139 20.81 -2.31 13.24
N ALA A 140 19.78 -1.73 13.86
CA ALA A 140 19.77 -1.47 15.29
C ALA A 140 19.85 -2.78 16.11
N TRP A 141 19.18 -3.84 15.67
CA TRP A 141 19.24 -5.16 16.28
C TRP A 141 20.64 -5.78 16.21
N CYS A 142 21.29 -5.74 15.04
CA CYS A 142 22.67 -6.18 14.90
C CYS A 142 23.63 -5.38 15.81
N HIS A 143 23.43 -4.07 15.91
CA HIS A 143 24.21 -3.24 16.82
C HIS A 143 23.97 -3.62 18.28
N TYR A 144 22.71 -3.83 18.68
CA TYR A 144 22.33 -4.30 20.01
C TYR A 144 23.00 -5.63 20.37
N LEU A 145 22.97 -6.61 19.46
CA LEU A 145 23.66 -7.89 19.68
C LEU A 145 25.18 -7.70 19.79
N ALA A 146 25.78 -6.89 18.92
CA ALA A 146 27.22 -6.65 18.94
C ALA A 146 27.69 -5.94 20.23
N THR A 147 26.91 -5.01 20.78
CA THR A 147 27.27 -4.31 22.03
C THR A 147 26.89 -5.11 23.26
N GLY A 148 25.72 -5.75 23.29
CA GLY A 148 25.21 -6.54 24.42
C GLY A 148 26.01 -7.83 24.67
N VAL A 149 26.52 -8.47 23.60
CA VAL A 149 27.40 -9.64 23.73
C VAL A 149 28.78 -9.25 24.29
N ASN A 150 29.26 -8.05 23.98
CA ASN A 150 30.58 -7.57 24.44
C ASN A 150 30.55 -6.91 25.83
N SER A 151 29.38 -6.60 26.39
CA SER A 151 29.23 -5.90 27.67
C SER A 151 28.42 -6.74 28.68
N ALA A 152 29.10 -7.35 29.64
CA ALA A 152 28.54 -8.10 30.79
C ALA A 152 27.53 -9.23 30.49
N GLY A 153 27.20 -9.50 29.22
CA GLY A 153 26.19 -10.47 28.78
C GLY A 153 24.80 -9.86 28.62
N ILE A 154 24.02 -10.40 27.66
CA ILE A 154 22.65 -9.97 27.35
C ILE A 154 21.69 -10.14 28.54
N ASN A 155 22.02 -11.03 29.46
CA ASN A 155 21.20 -11.39 30.63
C ASN A 155 21.20 -10.31 31.74
N SER A 156 21.98 -9.24 31.58
CA SER A 156 21.83 -8.05 32.44
C SER A 156 20.47 -7.41 32.20
N THR A 157 19.77 -7.04 33.27
CA THR A 157 18.44 -6.41 33.21
C THR A 157 18.42 -5.21 32.26
N SER A 158 19.47 -4.37 32.30
CA SER A 158 19.60 -3.20 31.41
C SER A 158 19.66 -3.58 29.93
N ASN A 159 20.39 -4.64 29.59
CA ASN A 159 20.50 -5.12 28.20
C ASN A 159 19.19 -5.77 27.74
N THR A 160 18.51 -6.51 28.62
CA THR A 160 17.21 -7.11 28.32
C THR A 160 16.15 -6.04 28.05
N ASP A 161 16.07 -5.01 28.90
CA ASP A 161 15.16 -3.88 28.74
C ASP A 161 15.41 -3.11 27.43
N ALA A 162 16.68 -2.89 27.08
CA ALA A 162 17.04 -2.25 25.82
C ALA A 162 16.59 -3.07 24.59
N GLY A 163 16.70 -4.40 24.66
CA GLY A 163 16.21 -5.31 23.60
C GLY A 163 14.69 -5.22 23.44
N PHE A 164 13.94 -5.27 24.54
CA PHE A 164 12.49 -5.08 24.52
C PHE A 164 12.08 -3.71 23.98
N ALA A 165 12.73 -2.64 24.41
CA ALA A 165 12.44 -1.29 23.94
C ALA A 165 12.65 -1.16 22.42
N LEU A 166 13.72 -1.76 21.88
CA LEU A 166 13.97 -1.79 20.44
C LEU A 166 12.84 -2.50 19.69
N ILE A 167 12.44 -3.70 20.15
CA ILE A 167 11.39 -4.48 19.50
C ILE A 167 10.02 -3.78 19.61
N GLN A 168 9.71 -3.21 20.78
CA GLN A 168 8.46 -2.48 21.01
C GLN A 168 8.37 -1.24 20.12
N ASN A 169 9.45 -0.46 20.02
CA ASN A 169 9.51 0.70 19.13
C ASN A 169 9.34 0.28 17.66
N TYR A 170 9.96 -0.82 17.25
CA TYR A 170 9.79 -1.33 15.89
C TYR A 170 8.34 -1.73 15.60
N ALA A 171 7.70 -2.48 16.49
CA ALA A 171 6.30 -2.88 16.35
C ALA A 171 5.36 -1.66 16.37
N HIS A 172 5.62 -0.69 17.24
CA HIS A 172 4.85 0.55 17.32
C HIS A 172 4.94 1.35 16.02
N ASP A 173 6.16 1.64 15.56
CA ASP A 173 6.40 2.40 14.33
C ASP A 173 5.77 1.71 13.11
N LEU A 174 5.86 0.37 13.05
CA LEU A 174 5.24 -0.44 12.00
C LEU A 174 3.72 -0.20 11.93
N HIS A 175 3.03 -0.33 13.06
CA HIS A 175 1.58 -0.13 13.12
C HIS A 175 1.19 1.33 12.88
N THR A 176 1.96 2.28 13.40
CA THR A 176 1.74 3.71 13.20
C THR A 176 1.81 4.08 11.72
N LEU A 177 2.78 3.55 10.96
CA LEU A 177 2.86 3.75 9.51
C LEU A 177 1.60 3.24 8.79
N SER A 178 1.18 2.00 9.06
CA SER A 178 0.00 1.40 8.42
C SER A 178 -1.29 2.16 8.74
N ILE A 179 -1.47 2.61 9.99
CA ILE A 179 -2.66 3.38 10.41
C ILE A 179 -2.65 4.77 9.78
N THR A 180 -1.50 5.45 9.78
CA THR A 180 -1.36 6.80 9.20
C THR A 180 -1.69 6.78 7.70
N GLU A 181 -1.20 5.78 6.96
CA GLU A 181 -1.52 5.61 5.54
C GLU A 181 -3.01 5.46 5.26
N THR A 182 -3.70 4.73 6.14
CA THR A 182 -5.16 4.54 6.06
C THR A 182 -5.90 5.86 6.31
N GLY A 183 -5.47 6.62 7.32
CA GLY A 183 -6.03 7.93 7.65
C GLY A 183 -5.87 8.96 6.54
N VAL A 184 -4.64 9.12 6.02
CA VAL A 184 -4.32 10.06 4.92
C VAL A 184 -5.17 9.78 3.66
N TRP A 185 -5.46 8.51 3.39
CA TRP A 185 -6.34 8.16 2.28
C TRP A 185 -7.80 8.48 2.50
N GLY A 186 -8.31 8.23 3.70
CA GLY A 186 -9.68 8.62 4.05
C GLY A 186 -9.89 10.12 3.83
N GLU A 187 -8.94 10.94 4.29
CA GLU A 187 -8.98 12.40 4.10
C GLU A 187 -8.89 12.81 2.63
N THR A 188 -7.97 12.22 1.87
CA THR A 188 -7.79 12.54 0.44
C THR A 188 -9.06 12.20 -0.36
N LEU A 189 -9.65 11.04 -0.11
CA LEU A 189 -10.87 10.60 -0.80
C LEU A 189 -12.06 11.50 -0.48
N MET A 190 -12.22 11.90 0.78
CA MET A 190 -13.28 12.82 1.19
C MET A 190 -13.12 14.21 0.55
N LYS A 191 -11.87 14.68 0.42
CA LYS A 191 -11.56 15.95 -0.26
C LYS A 191 -11.89 15.90 -1.76
N GLU A 192 -11.50 14.84 -2.45
CA GLU A 192 -11.83 14.67 -3.87
C GLU A 192 -13.34 14.61 -4.10
N LEU A 193 -14.07 13.84 -3.27
CA LEU A 193 -15.53 13.77 -3.35
C LEU A 193 -16.20 15.14 -3.13
N ALA A 194 -15.69 15.96 -2.22
CA ALA A 194 -16.21 17.30 -1.99
C ALA A 194 -16.05 18.22 -3.22
N VAL A 195 -14.89 18.16 -3.89
CA VAL A 195 -14.65 18.91 -5.13
C VAL A 195 -15.62 18.46 -6.23
N TYR A 196 -15.77 17.15 -6.43
CA TYR A 196 -16.73 16.63 -7.40
C TYR A 196 -18.18 17.03 -7.11
N GLN A 197 -18.59 17.03 -5.84
CA GLN A 197 -19.92 17.50 -5.45
C GLN A 197 -20.12 18.99 -5.73
N GLN A 198 -19.09 19.81 -5.52
CA GLN A 198 -19.12 21.24 -5.81
C GLN A 198 -19.23 21.51 -7.30
N ASP A 199 -18.45 20.80 -8.12
CA ASP A 199 -18.47 20.93 -9.59
C ASP A 199 -19.82 20.50 -10.19
N ILE A 200 -20.48 19.49 -9.62
CA ILE A 200 -21.84 19.09 -10.03
C ILE A 200 -22.87 20.17 -9.66
N LYS A 201 -22.71 20.82 -8.50
CA LYS A 201 -23.62 21.89 -8.06
C LYS A 201 -23.44 23.16 -8.90
N SER A 202 -22.21 23.53 -9.23
CA SER A 202 -21.93 24.71 -10.06
C SER A 202 -22.39 24.52 -11.52
N ASN A 203 -22.28 23.32 -12.09
CA ASN A 203 -22.78 23.02 -13.43
C ASN A 203 -24.31 22.84 -13.54
N LYS A 204 -25.04 22.82 -12.41
CA LYS A 204 -26.51 22.79 -12.39
C LYS A 204 -27.14 24.17 -12.20
N ALA A 205 -26.34 25.22 -11.97
CA ALA A 205 -26.76 26.61 -11.84
C ALA A 205 -26.52 27.36 -13.15
#